data_AF-A0A3D4U2E9-F1
#
_entry.id   AF-A0A3D4U2E9-F1
#
_cell.length_a   1.000
_cell.length_b   1.000
_cell.length_c   1.000
_cell.angle_alpha   90.00
_cell.angle_beta   90.00
_cell.angle_gamma   90.00
#
_symmetry.space_group_name_H-M   'P 1'
#
loop_
_entity.id
_entity.type
_entity.pdbx_description
1 polymer ?
#
loop_
_entity_poly.entity_id
_entity_poly.type
_entity_poly.pdbx_seq_one_letter_code
_entity_poly.pdbx_strand_id
1 'polypeptide(L)'
;KGEGYILGNRYISIKEMLRLVHEKIGARLVKCMVPPWVARMALPFYNIYYKMKKLRPIFNRYALYAITSNAVFSIEKAQRELGYKVRPFDETIADTLQWLKNVGKLCAKTPGGNPA
;
A
#
# COMPACT_ATOMS: atom_id res chain seq x y z
N LYS A 1 19.65 -22.15 19.58
CA LYS A 1 18.43 -21.33 19.77
C LYS A 1 18.37 -20.33 18.62
N GLY A 2 17.30 -20.32 17.83
CA GLY A 2 17.13 -19.34 16.76
C GLY A 2 16.51 -18.06 17.31
N GLU A 3 17.00 -16.90 16.86
CA GLU A 3 16.43 -15.61 17.20
C GLU A 3 15.66 -15.05 16.00
N GLY A 4 14.49 -14.47 16.24
CA GLY A 4 13.68 -13.84 15.21
C GLY A 4 14.07 -12.37 15.02
N TYR A 5 14.18 -11.94 13.76
CA TYR A 5 14.44 -10.55 13.38
C TYR A 5 13.32 -10.06 12.46
N ILE A 6 12.79 -8.86 12.73
CA ILE A 6 11.85 -8.20 11.85
C ILE A 6 12.62 -7.26 10.94
N LEU A 7 12.69 -7.61 9.66
CA LEU A 7 13.28 -6.79 8.60
C LEU A 7 12.19 -5.91 7.99
N GLY A 8 11.88 -4.81 8.67
CA GLY A 8 10.86 -3.85 8.26
C GLY A 8 11.43 -2.47 8.01
N ASN A 9 10.58 -1.55 7.55
CA ASN A 9 10.85 -0.13 7.63
C ASN A 9 10.06 0.49 8.79
N ARG A 10 10.15 1.81 8.94
CA ARG A 10 9.23 2.58 9.78
C ARG A 10 7.78 2.27 9.44
N TYR A 11 6.90 2.41 10.43
CA TYR A 11 5.48 2.36 10.20
C TYR A 11 5.07 3.45 9.20
N ILE A 12 4.40 3.03 8.12
CA ILE A 12 3.81 3.92 7.12
C ILE A 12 2.31 3.68 7.14
N SER A 13 1.56 4.74 7.38
CA SER A 13 0.10 4.66 7.33
C SER A 13 -0.36 4.55 5.87
N ILE A 14 -1.51 3.91 5.63
CA ILE A 14 -2.10 3.85 4.29
C ILE A 14 -2.38 5.26 3.74
N LYS A 15 -2.73 6.22 4.62
CA LYS A 15 -2.88 7.63 4.26
C LYS A 15 -1.59 8.21 3.67
N GLU A 16 -0.48 7.95 4.34
CA GLU A 16 0.84 8.42 3.91
C GLU A 16 1.26 7.76 2.61
N MET A 17 1.09 6.44 2.48
CA MET A 17 1.38 5.72 1.23
C MET A 17 0.58 6.30 0.04
N LEU A 18 -0.73 6.52 0.21
CA LEU A 18 -1.57 7.10 -0.83
C LEU A 18 -1.19 8.55 -1.17
N ARG A 19 -0.74 9.32 -0.17
CA ARG A 19 -0.23 10.68 -0.38
C ARG A 19 1.06 10.68 -1.20
N LEU A 20 2.02 9.81 -0.87
CA LEU A 20 3.28 9.69 -1.63
C LEU A 20 3.00 9.31 -3.10
N VAL A 21 2.08 8.39 -3.34
CA VAL A 21 1.66 8.02 -4.71
C VAL A 21 1.02 9.20 -5.44
N HIS A 22 0.18 9.98 -4.76
CA HIS A 22 -0.41 11.20 -5.32
C HIS A 22 0.66 12.22 -5.70
N GLU A 23 1.61 12.50 -4.80
CA GLU A 23 2.69 13.47 -5.03
C GLU A 23 3.58 13.08 -6.21
N LYS A 24 3.88 11.78 -6.38
CA LYS A 24 4.78 11.31 -7.45
C LYS A 24 4.12 11.19 -8.84
N ILE A 25 2.84 10.83 -8.91
CA ILE A 25 2.15 10.57 -10.20
C ILE A 25 1.15 11.68 -10.56
N GLY A 26 0.72 12.50 -9.59
CA GLY A 26 -0.39 13.43 -9.77
C GLY A 26 -1.76 12.72 -9.84
N ALA A 27 -1.85 11.48 -9.37
CA ALA A 27 -3.10 10.70 -9.33
C ALA A 27 -4.16 11.39 -8.47
N ARG A 28 -5.45 11.03 -8.55
CA ARG A 28 -6.47 11.68 -7.69
C ARG A 28 -6.20 11.38 -6.21
N LEU A 29 -6.01 12.41 -5.38
CA LEU A 29 -5.83 12.25 -3.94
C LEU A 29 -7.07 11.59 -3.32
N VAL A 30 -6.85 10.47 -2.62
CA VAL A 30 -7.90 9.79 -1.87
C VAL A 30 -8.16 10.55 -0.57
N LYS A 31 -9.12 11.49 -0.61
CA LYS A 31 -9.52 12.30 0.55
C LYS A 31 -10.51 11.58 1.47
N CYS A 32 -11.32 10.67 0.90
CA CYS A 32 -12.34 9.95 1.65
C CYS A 32 -11.81 8.61 2.12
N MET A 33 -11.56 8.48 3.42
CA MET A 33 -11.32 7.19 4.06
C MET A 33 -12.60 6.66 4.68
N VAL A 34 -12.98 5.46 4.27
CA VAL A 34 -14.17 4.79 4.76
C VAL A 34 -13.86 4.16 6.13
N PRO A 35 -14.72 4.32 7.14
CA PRO A 35 -14.54 3.65 8.43
C PRO A 35 -14.50 2.12 8.30
N PRO A 36 -13.73 1.41 9.15
CA PRO A 36 -13.63 -0.06 9.11
C PRO A 36 -14.97 -0.79 9.23
N TRP A 37 -15.95 -0.22 9.93
CA TRP A 37 -17.27 -0.82 10.10
C TRP A 37 -18.07 -0.85 8.79
N VAL A 38 -18.02 0.25 8.00
CA VAL A 38 -18.67 0.31 6.68
C VAL A 38 -18.02 -0.70 5.74
N ALA A 39 -16.69 -0.77 5.74
CA ALA A 39 -15.94 -1.74 4.95
C ALA A 39 -16.32 -3.18 5.33
N ARG A 40 -16.53 -3.47 6.62
CA ARG A 40 -17.00 -4.78 7.11
C ARG A 40 -18.42 -5.10 6.64
N MET A 41 -19.33 -4.12 6.61
CA MET A 41 -20.70 -4.32 6.09
C MET A 41 -20.72 -4.60 4.59
N ALA A 42 -19.75 -4.08 3.84
CA ALA A 42 -19.66 -4.33 2.39
C ALA A 42 -19.13 -5.75 2.06
N LEU A 43 -18.39 -6.41 2.97
CA LEU A 43 -17.83 -7.75 2.74
C LEU A 43 -18.83 -8.83 2.31
N PRO A 44 -19.99 -9.04 2.97
CA PRO A 44 -20.96 -10.03 2.53
C PRO A 44 -21.48 -9.74 1.12
N PHE A 45 -21.69 -8.48 0.77
CA PHE A 45 -22.11 -8.06 -0.57
C PHE A 45 -21.06 -8.42 -1.63
N TYR A 46 -19.79 -8.10 -1.35
CA TYR A 46 -18.67 -8.45 -2.23
C TYR A 46 -18.49 -9.96 -2.38
N ASN A 47 -18.63 -10.74 -1.31
CA ASN A 47 -18.54 -12.20 -1.39
C ASN A 47 -19.58 -12.80 -2.35
N ILE A 48 -20.82 -12.30 -2.32
CA ILE A 48 -21.88 -12.73 -3.24
C ILE A 48 -21.53 -12.33 -4.68
N TYR A 49 -21.09 -11.07 -4.87
CA TYR A 49 -20.68 -10.56 -6.17
C TYR A 49 -19.53 -11.37 -6.79
N TYR A 50 -18.46 -11.62 -6.03
CA TYR A 50 -17.29 -12.38 -6.49
C TYR A 50 -17.62 -13.86 -6.73
N LYS A 51 -18.50 -14.46 -5.92
CA LYS A 51 -18.99 -15.83 -6.14
C LYS A 51 -19.76 -15.94 -7.46
N MET A 52 -20.56 -14.92 -7.79
CA MET A 52 -21.30 -14.88 -9.05
C MET A 52 -20.40 -14.62 -10.26
N LYS A 53 -19.37 -13.77 -10.11
CA LYS A 53 -18.44 -13.42 -11.19
C LYS A 53 -17.25 -14.40 -11.35
N LYS A 54 -17.09 -15.39 -10.46
CA LYS A 54 -15.91 -16.31 -10.41
C LYS A 54 -14.55 -15.56 -10.45
N LEU A 55 -14.52 -14.33 -9.94
CA LEU A 55 -13.32 -13.50 -9.91
C LEU A 55 -12.62 -13.66 -8.56
N ARG A 56 -11.29 -13.57 -8.56
CA ARG A 56 -10.50 -13.59 -7.31
C ARG A 56 -10.87 -12.36 -6.46
N PRO A 57 -11.35 -12.56 -5.22
CA PRO A 57 -11.78 -11.45 -4.37
C PRO A 57 -10.58 -10.67 -3.87
N ILE A 58 -10.33 -9.51 -4.48
CA ILE A 58 -9.29 -8.55 -4.03
C ILE A 58 -9.70 -7.95 -2.69
N PHE A 59 -11.00 -7.73 -2.49
CA PHE A 59 -11.57 -7.22 -1.25
C PHE A 59 -12.24 -8.36 -0.46
N ASN A 60 -11.63 -8.77 0.65
CA ASN A 60 -12.10 -9.84 1.52
C ASN A 60 -11.77 -9.56 3.01
N ARG A 61 -12.18 -10.46 3.91
CA ARG A 61 -11.94 -10.32 5.38
C ARG A 61 -10.45 -10.19 5.71
N TYR A 62 -9.60 -10.92 5.01
CA TYR A 62 -8.15 -10.88 5.22
C TYR A 62 -7.55 -9.55 4.77
N ALA A 63 -7.96 -9.02 3.61
CA ALA A 63 -7.53 -7.70 3.15
C ALA A 63 -7.96 -6.59 4.13
N LEU A 64 -9.20 -6.66 4.63
CA LEU A 64 -9.67 -5.70 5.64
C LEU A 64 -8.86 -5.82 6.94
N TYR A 65 -8.57 -7.05 7.37
CA TYR A 65 -7.75 -7.29 8.55
C TYR A 65 -6.34 -6.71 8.37
N ALA A 66 -5.65 -6.97 7.26
CA ALA A 66 -4.31 -6.47 7.00
C ALA A 66 -4.20 -4.93 6.99
N ILE A 67 -5.25 -4.25 6.53
CA ILE A 67 -5.33 -2.78 6.48
C ILE A 67 -5.64 -2.19 7.87
N THR A 68 -6.40 -2.90 8.70
CA THR A 68 -6.88 -2.41 10.00
C THR A 68 -6.05 -2.89 11.18
N SER A 69 -5.26 -3.94 11.00
CA SER A 69 -4.40 -4.51 12.03
C SER A 69 -3.22 -3.59 12.33
N ASN A 70 -2.72 -3.67 13.56
CA ASN A 70 -1.51 -2.96 13.95
C ASN A 70 -0.30 -3.49 13.14
N ALA A 71 0.40 -2.58 12.46
CA ALA A 71 1.61 -2.87 11.69
C ALA A 71 2.84 -2.14 12.25
N VAL A 72 2.77 -1.66 13.49
CA VAL A 72 3.89 -1.03 14.20
C VAL A 72 4.79 -2.14 14.72
N PHE A 73 5.92 -2.36 14.05
CA PHE A 73 6.94 -3.33 14.45
C PHE A 73 8.26 -2.63 14.74
N SER A 74 9.00 -3.11 15.76
CA SER A 74 10.36 -2.62 16.04
C SER A 74 11.38 -3.36 15.20
N ILE A 75 12.29 -2.60 14.58
CA ILE A 75 13.42 -3.09 13.79
C ILE A 75 14.74 -2.99 14.57
N GLU A 76 14.70 -2.49 15.80
CA GLU A 76 15.88 -2.12 16.60
C GLU A 76 16.86 -3.29 16.75
N LYS A 77 16.31 -4.50 16.93
CA LYS A 77 17.12 -5.72 17.06
C LYS A 77 17.93 -6.01 15.79
N ALA A 78 17.31 -5.91 14.62
CA ALA A 78 17.98 -6.13 13.34
C ALA A 78 19.03 -5.05 13.06
N GLN A 79 18.74 -3.80 13.44
CA GLN A 79 19.71 -2.71 13.27
C GLN A 79 20.94 -2.91 14.15
N ARG A 80 20.75 -3.29 15.41
CA ARG A 80 21.84 -3.49 16.39
C ARG A 80 22.70 -4.70 16.07
N GLU A 81 22.09 -5.83 15.73
CA GLU A 81 22.80 -7.11 15.63
C GLU A 81 23.26 -7.44 14.21
N LEU A 82 22.53 -6.97 13.18
CA LEU A 82 22.85 -7.23 11.77
C LEU A 82 23.38 -5.98 11.04
N GLY A 83 23.45 -4.82 11.72
CA GLY A 83 23.79 -3.55 11.07
C GLY A 83 22.76 -3.13 10.01
N TYR A 84 21.51 -3.61 10.13
CA TYR A 84 20.47 -3.40 9.12
C TYR A 84 20.18 -1.90 8.92
N LYS A 85 20.35 -1.42 7.69
CA LYS A 85 20.03 -0.03 7.29
C LYS A 85 18.83 -0.03 6.38
N VAL A 86 17.86 0.84 6.65
CA VAL A 86 16.63 0.92 5.87
C VAL A 86 16.66 2.12 4.95
N ARG A 87 16.33 1.90 3.68
CA ARG A 87 16.14 2.96 2.69
C ARG A 87 14.89 3.79 3.00
N PRO A 88 14.88 5.11 2.69
CA PRO A 88 13.67 5.92 2.77
C PRO A 88 12.54 5.29 1.95
N PHE A 89 11.33 5.26 2.52
CA PHE A 89 10.18 4.66 1.85
C PHE A 89 9.77 5.41 0.57
N ASP A 90 10.01 6.73 0.52
CA ASP A 90 9.72 7.57 -0.65
C ASP A 90 10.42 7.06 -1.91
N GLU A 91 11.70 6.70 -1.79
CA GLU A 91 12.49 6.14 -2.89
C GLU A 91 11.91 4.80 -3.33
N THR A 92 11.49 3.95 -2.38
CA THR A 92 10.88 2.63 -2.70
C THR A 92 9.59 2.80 -3.51
N ILE A 93 8.76 3.76 -3.12
CA ILE A 93 7.54 4.08 -3.86
C ILE A 93 7.90 4.61 -5.25
N ALA A 94 8.84 5.56 -5.35
CA ALA A 94 9.25 6.13 -6.63
C ALA A 94 9.71 5.04 -7.63
N ASP A 95 10.58 4.13 -7.21
CA ASP A 95 11.07 3.02 -8.03
C ASP A 95 9.93 2.09 -8.46
N THR A 96 9.02 1.77 -7.52
CA THR A 96 7.88 0.89 -7.79
C THR A 96 6.94 1.51 -8.83
N LEU A 97 6.70 2.81 -8.73
CA LEU A 97 5.86 3.55 -9.66
C LEU A 97 6.51 3.66 -11.04
N GLN A 98 7.83 3.88 -11.09
CA GLN A 98 8.60 3.87 -12.33
C GLN A 98 8.54 2.49 -13.00
N TRP A 99 8.72 1.42 -12.23
CA TRP A 99 8.58 0.06 -12.73
C TRP A 99 7.17 -0.20 -13.28
N LEU A 100 6.13 0.20 -12.57
CA LEU A 100 4.73 0.08 -13.01
C LEU A 100 4.44 0.85 -14.31
N LYS A 101 5.09 1.99 -14.52
CA LYS A 101 5.03 2.75 -15.78
C LYS A 101 5.72 1.98 -16.90
N ASN A 102 6.88 1.40 -16.64
CA ASN A 102 7.65 0.63 -17.62
C ASN A 102 6.92 -0.65 -18.07
N VAL A 103 6.22 -1.33 -17.16
CA VAL A 103 5.40 -2.51 -17.50
C VAL A 103 4.04 -2.17 -18.10
N GLY A 104 3.78 -0.88 -18.41
CA GLY A 104 2.54 -0.42 -19.03
C GLY A 104 1.29 -0.54 -18.14
N LYS A 105 1.46 -0.66 -16.81
CA LYS A 105 0.35 -0.75 -15.85
C LYS A 105 -0.10 0.62 -15.32
N LEU A 106 0.66 1.68 -15.62
CA LEU A 106 0.30 3.07 -15.32
C LEU A 106 0.32 3.92 -16.59
N CYS A 107 -0.85 4.42 -17.00
CA CYS A 107 -0.95 5.51 -17.95
C CYS A 107 -0.81 6.83 -17.18
N ALA A 108 0.38 7.44 -17.21
CA ALA A 108 0.60 8.73 -16.57
C ALA A 108 -0.22 9.81 -17.30
N LYS A 109 -1.16 10.47 -16.61
CA LYS A 109 -1.56 11.83 -16.98
C LYS A 109 -0.50 12.75 -16.38
N THR A 110 0.45 13.19 -17.18
CA THR A 110 1.40 14.24 -16.80
C THR A 110 0.60 15.49 -16.40
N PRO A 111 0.73 16.03 -15.18
CA PRO A 111 0.23 17.36 -14.89
C PRO A 111 1.21 18.36 -15.51
N GLY A 112 0.81 19.02 -16.61
CA GLY A 112 1.53 20.20 -17.12
C GLY A 112 2.39 20.03 -18.38
N GLY A 113 1.88 19.36 -19.41
CA GLY A 113 2.39 19.52 -20.78
C GLY A 113 1.54 20.54 -21.54
N ASN A 114 2.02 21.78 -21.66
CA ASN A 114 1.48 22.77 -22.59
C ASN A 114 1.56 22.19 -24.02
N PRO A 115 0.46 22.12 -24.81
CA PRO A 115 0.59 21.79 -26.21
C PRO A 115 1.29 22.97 -26.92
N ALA A 116 2.48 22.70 -27.46
CA ALA A 116 3.03 23.50 -28.55
C ALA A 116 2.30 23.14 -29.84
#